data_AF-A0A0F2TAK3-F1
#
_entry.id   AF-A0A0F2TAK3-F1
#
_cell.length_a   1.000
_cell.length_b   1.000
_cell.length_c   1.000
_cell.angle_alpha   90.00
_cell.angle_beta   90.00
_cell.angle_gamma   90.00
#
_symmetry.space_group_name_H-M   'P 1'
#
loop_
_entity.id
_entity.type
_entity.pdbx_description
1 polymer ?
#
loop_
_entity_poly.entity_id
_entity_poly.type
_entity_poly.pdbx_seq_one_letter_code
_entity_poly.pdbx_strand_id
1 'polypeptide(L)'
;MTEPSPYWLRDNCPCGECRDPRNGQKLFQIADLPDDLTLAAQCELDGNLEVLWSDGHRSRYPLAWLHEEPEGDGRTEEGKRLWAAADFARGLPEADWAAYLADPAERAAVLAAVRRSGFAVLRGVPAVERQVLAVAESFGYVRVTNYGELFDVRVEPDPNNLAFTSAAIAPHTDNPYRDPVPTLQLLHCLENSATGGDSGLVDGFRAAAILREEAPEAFALLTRTPVPFVFRDRRTELRAERPLIDVDGLGRIREVRFNNRSFGTLRGEGRDAFYAAYRRFAAITLRPELQLTFRLDPGDCLVFDNTRLLHARTAFEQDGRRHLQGCYADLDALGSTLAVLHRGTAALDELAELFAGEGAGEYLGEEVTMAEHMLQAAAAAERAGAAPHLVAAALLHDLGHLVDEHGREAVSGRDLMRGQDNRHSDTGAARLAQWFGPEVTEPVRLHVAAKRYLCAVEPGYREKLSEASEYTLTVQGGPMSERQAAEFAELPGAADAVAVRRWDEQAKTAGAEVPGFEHYRPLLAALMR
;
A
#
# COMPACT_ATOMS: atom_id res chain seq x y z
N MET A 1 8.57 24.56 -16.80
CA MET A 1 7.25 23.90 -16.78
C MET A 1 6.29 24.83 -17.49
N THR A 2 5.47 24.31 -18.40
CA THR A 2 4.35 25.06 -19.00
C THR A 2 3.36 25.44 -17.91
N GLU A 3 2.84 26.67 -17.94
CA GLU A 3 1.76 27.08 -17.03
C GLU A 3 0.57 26.11 -17.16
N PRO A 4 -0.02 25.65 -16.04
CA PRO A 4 -1.12 24.71 -16.08
C PRO A 4 -2.35 25.33 -16.75
N SER A 5 -3.04 24.53 -17.57
CA SER A 5 -4.25 24.96 -18.28
C SER A 5 -5.36 25.41 -17.31
N PRO A 6 -6.10 26.51 -17.59
CA PRO A 6 -7.25 26.93 -16.79
C PRO A 6 -8.28 25.82 -16.56
N TYR A 7 -8.58 25.03 -17.59
CA TYR A 7 -9.46 23.87 -17.48
C TYR A 7 -8.90 22.80 -16.57
N TRP A 8 -7.60 22.52 -16.66
CA TRP A 8 -6.97 21.50 -15.82
C TRP A 8 -7.03 21.87 -14.34
N LEU A 9 -6.72 23.12 -14.00
CA LEU A 9 -6.84 23.61 -12.64
C LEU A 9 -8.30 23.54 -12.16
N ARG A 10 -9.24 24.16 -12.88
CA ARG A 10 -10.65 24.22 -12.49
C ARG A 10 -11.31 22.84 -12.36
N ASP A 11 -10.98 21.91 -13.24
CA ASP A 11 -11.44 20.52 -13.20
C ASP A 11 -10.89 19.74 -12.00
N ASN A 12 -9.80 20.21 -11.39
CA ASN A 12 -9.15 19.63 -10.22
C ASN A 12 -9.38 20.42 -8.93
N CYS A 13 -10.30 21.39 -8.91
CA CYS A 13 -10.62 22.16 -7.70
C CYS A 13 -10.91 21.21 -6.50
N PRO A 14 -10.20 21.38 -5.35
CA PRO A 14 -10.35 20.48 -4.20
C PRO A 14 -11.50 20.86 -3.25
N CYS A 15 -12.25 21.93 -3.54
CA CYS A 15 -13.28 22.43 -2.63
C CYS A 15 -14.50 21.48 -2.52
N GLY A 16 -15.25 21.61 -1.42
CA GLY A 16 -16.44 20.78 -1.16
C GLY A 16 -17.62 20.97 -2.12
N GLU A 17 -17.61 22.02 -2.95
CA GLU A 17 -18.58 22.19 -4.04
C GLU A 17 -18.20 21.39 -5.29
N CYS A 18 -16.90 21.14 -5.48
CA CYS A 18 -16.35 20.46 -6.65
C CYS A 18 -16.10 18.98 -6.39
N ARG A 19 -15.85 18.59 -5.13
CA ARG A 19 -15.61 17.21 -4.71
C ARG A 19 -16.40 16.87 -3.46
N ASP A 20 -16.95 15.66 -3.39
CA ASP A 20 -17.60 15.19 -2.16
C ASP A 20 -16.55 15.09 -1.04
N PRO A 21 -16.74 15.78 0.10
CA PRO A 21 -15.74 15.83 1.16
C PRO A 21 -15.47 14.49 1.85
N ARG A 22 -16.31 13.47 1.62
CA ARG A 22 -16.19 12.15 2.25
C ARG A 22 -15.46 11.13 1.38
N ASN A 23 -15.55 11.26 0.05
CA ASN A 23 -15.02 10.26 -0.89
C ASN A 23 -14.14 10.85 -2.01
N GLY A 24 -14.05 12.18 -2.13
CA GLY A 24 -13.20 12.87 -3.09
C GLY A 24 -13.67 12.83 -4.55
N GLN A 25 -14.82 12.22 -4.84
CA GLN A 25 -15.37 12.14 -6.19
C GLN A 25 -15.84 13.51 -6.67
N LYS A 26 -15.63 13.80 -7.96
CA LYS A 26 -16.07 15.05 -8.58
C LYS A 26 -17.60 15.15 -8.59
N LEU A 27 -18.11 16.33 -8.26
CA LEU A 27 -19.55 16.62 -8.18
C LEU A 27 -20.12 17.25 -9.46
N PHE A 28 -19.27 17.48 -10.47
CA PHE A 28 -19.64 18.06 -11.76
C PHE A 28 -18.96 17.29 -12.91
N GLN A 29 -19.49 17.46 -14.12
CA GLN A 29 -18.91 16.96 -15.35
C GLN A 29 -18.05 18.03 -16.00
N ILE A 30 -17.01 17.64 -16.75
CA ILE A 30 -16.14 18.61 -17.44
C ILE A 30 -16.92 19.58 -18.36
N ALA A 31 -18.02 19.12 -18.94
CA ALA A 31 -18.89 19.90 -19.81
C ALA A 31 -19.77 20.92 -19.06
N ASP A 32 -19.83 20.86 -17.72
CA ASP A 32 -20.50 21.87 -16.89
C ASP A 32 -19.63 23.13 -16.73
N LEU A 33 -18.32 23.05 -17.04
CA LEU A 33 -17.44 24.20 -17.07
C LEU A 33 -17.70 25.06 -18.33
N PRO A 34 -17.69 26.40 -18.26
CA PRO A 34 -17.88 27.25 -19.42
C PRO A 34 -16.82 27.04 -20.51
N ASP A 35 -17.21 27.05 -21.78
CA ASP A 35 -16.31 26.90 -22.94
C ASP A 35 -15.28 28.04 -23.09
N ASP A 36 -15.54 29.19 -22.46
CA ASP A 36 -14.66 30.36 -22.41
C ASP A 36 -14.02 30.55 -21.03
N LEU A 37 -13.89 29.47 -20.25
CA LEU A 37 -13.27 29.50 -18.93
C LEU A 37 -11.85 30.09 -18.99
N THR A 38 -11.69 31.23 -18.33
CA THR A 38 -10.42 31.92 -18.12
C THR A 38 -10.16 32.16 -16.64
N LEU A 39 -8.87 32.36 -16.33
CA LEU A 39 -8.40 32.82 -15.03
C LEU A 39 -8.65 34.33 -14.92
N ALA A 40 -9.46 34.74 -13.96
CA ALA A 40 -9.79 36.16 -13.74
C ALA A 40 -8.76 36.85 -12.83
N ALA A 41 -8.29 36.15 -11.79
CA ALA A 41 -7.18 36.59 -10.93
C ALA A 41 -6.51 35.40 -10.26
N GLN A 42 -5.24 35.57 -9.86
CA GLN A 42 -4.54 34.59 -9.02
C GLN A 42 -3.58 35.29 -8.06
N CYS A 43 -3.34 34.68 -6.91
CA CYS A 43 -2.26 35.06 -6.00
C CYS A 43 -1.70 33.83 -5.28
N GLU A 44 -0.44 33.93 -4.88
CA GLU A 44 0.16 32.96 -3.97
C GLU A 44 0.06 33.51 -2.55
N LEU A 45 -0.50 32.71 -1.63
CA LEU A 45 -0.67 33.07 -0.23
C LEU A 45 -0.50 31.83 0.65
N ASP A 46 0.35 31.93 1.68
CA ASP A 46 0.58 30.89 2.68
C ASP A 46 0.96 29.50 2.11
N GLY A 47 1.67 29.47 0.99
CA GLY A 47 2.06 28.23 0.30
C GLY A 47 0.96 27.62 -0.57
N ASN A 48 -0.07 28.38 -0.90
CA ASN A 48 -1.15 27.98 -1.78
C ASN A 48 -1.26 28.92 -2.98
N LEU A 49 -1.68 28.39 -4.12
CA LEU A 49 -2.19 29.15 -5.24
C LEU A 49 -3.70 29.34 -5.08
N GLU A 50 -4.13 30.59 -4.89
CA GLU A 50 -5.54 30.97 -4.93
C GLU A 50 -5.89 31.49 -6.32
N VAL A 51 -6.99 30.98 -6.88
CA VAL A 51 -7.45 31.32 -8.23
C VAL A 51 -8.91 31.74 -8.20
N LEU A 52 -9.20 32.90 -8.79
CA LEU A 52 -10.53 33.36 -9.12
C LEU A 52 -10.79 33.11 -10.61
N TRP A 53 -11.88 32.41 -10.91
CA TRP A 53 -12.28 32.05 -12.26
C TRP A 53 -13.30 33.05 -12.84
N SER A 54 -13.40 33.07 -14.16
CA SER A 54 -14.38 33.89 -14.91
C SER A 54 -15.84 33.51 -14.63
N ASP A 55 -16.12 32.28 -14.17
CA ASP A 55 -17.43 31.84 -13.67
C ASP A 55 -17.74 32.36 -12.25
N GLY A 56 -16.80 33.09 -11.63
CA GLY A 56 -16.90 33.59 -10.26
C GLY A 56 -16.48 32.60 -9.18
N HIS A 57 -16.16 31.35 -9.53
CA HIS A 57 -15.71 30.33 -8.59
C HIS A 57 -14.30 30.65 -8.06
N ARG A 58 -14.01 30.19 -6.84
CA ARG A 58 -12.70 30.33 -6.20
C ARG A 58 -12.13 28.97 -5.87
N SER A 59 -10.89 28.75 -6.26
CA SER A 59 -10.16 27.52 -5.96
C SER A 59 -8.87 27.84 -5.21
N ARG A 60 -8.45 26.93 -4.33
CA ARG A 60 -7.21 27.01 -3.58
C ARG A 60 -6.46 25.69 -3.73
N TYR A 61 -5.21 25.76 -4.17
CA TYR A 61 -4.36 24.60 -4.41
C TYR A 61 -3.08 24.70 -3.58
N PRO A 62 -2.65 23.66 -2.87
CA PRO A 62 -1.30 23.64 -2.30
C PRO A 62 -0.25 23.77 -3.41
N LEU A 63 0.77 24.62 -3.22
CA LEU A 63 1.84 24.78 -4.22
C LEU A 63 2.60 23.46 -4.44
N ALA A 64 2.76 22.64 -3.40
CA ALA A 64 3.38 21.32 -3.51
C ALA A 64 2.63 20.42 -4.50
N TRP A 65 1.29 20.40 -4.45
CA TRP A 65 0.46 19.61 -5.34
C TRP A 65 0.63 19.97 -6.83
N LEU A 66 0.90 21.25 -7.14
CA LEU A 66 1.17 21.70 -8.52
C LEU A 66 2.50 21.17 -9.08
N HIS A 67 3.38 20.68 -8.21
CA HIS A 67 4.71 20.15 -8.56
C HIS A 67 4.82 18.64 -8.32
N GLU A 68 3.74 17.99 -7.90
CA GLU A 68 3.70 16.53 -7.76
C GLU A 68 3.80 15.87 -9.13
N GLU A 69 4.81 15.02 -9.30
CA GLU A 69 4.95 14.19 -10.50
C GLU A 69 3.95 13.02 -10.42
N PRO A 70 3.24 12.71 -11.50
CA PRO A 70 2.23 11.65 -11.48
C PRO A 70 2.88 10.29 -11.25
N GLU A 71 2.54 9.66 -10.13
CA GLU A 71 2.81 8.24 -9.91
C GLU A 71 1.88 7.42 -10.82
N GLY A 72 2.40 6.95 -11.95
CA GLY A 72 1.67 6.03 -12.82
C GLY A 72 1.31 4.72 -12.11
N ASP A 73 0.54 3.85 -12.76
CA ASP A 73 0.17 2.54 -12.17
C ASP A 73 1.36 1.57 -11.97
N GLY A 74 2.57 1.99 -12.34
CA GLY A 74 3.84 1.26 -12.26
C GLY A 74 3.83 -0.12 -12.90
N ARG A 75 2.96 -0.34 -13.88
CA ARG A 75 2.90 -1.61 -14.62
C ARG A 75 3.86 -1.65 -15.81
N THR A 76 4.35 -0.49 -16.27
CA THR A 76 5.32 -0.40 -17.37
C THR A 76 6.74 -0.76 -16.91
N GLU A 77 7.69 -0.79 -17.85
CA GLU A 77 9.12 -0.93 -17.57
C GLU A 77 9.70 0.25 -16.76
N GLU A 78 9.01 1.39 -16.74
CA GLU A 78 9.41 2.56 -15.96
C GLU A 78 9.18 2.32 -14.47
N GLY A 79 10.18 2.63 -13.65
CA GLY A 79 10.18 2.32 -12.22
C GLY A 79 10.44 0.84 -11.88
N LYS A 80 10.61 -0.04 -12.89
CA LYS A 80 11.00 -1.44 -12.70
C LYS A 80 12.52 -1.62 -12.88
N ARG A 81 13.12 -2.52 -12.10
CA ARG A 81 14.50 -2.95 -12.32
C ARG A 81 14.50 -4.06 -13.36
N LEU A 82 14.89 -3.77 -14.60
CA LEU A 82 15.13 -4.80 -15.61
C LEU A 82 16.41 -5.56 -15.27
N TRP A 83 16.41 -6.89 -15.38
CA TRP A 83 17.50 -7.73 -14.86
C TRP A 83 17.93 -8.87 -15.78
N ALA A 84 19.16 -9.33 -15.56
CA ALA A 84 19.74 -10.57 -16.08
C ALA A 84 19.98 -11.56 -14.90
N ALA A 85 20.27 -12.83 -15.16
CA ALA A 85 20.40 -13.83 -14.09
C ALA A 85 21.50 -13.48 -13.06
N ALA A 86 22.61 -12.88 -13.52
CA ALA A 86 23.72 -12.49 -12.66
C ALA A 86 23.36 -11.41 -11.61
N ASP A 87 22.29 -10.65 -11.81
CA ASP A 87 21.79 -9.65 -10.87
C ASP A 87 21.36 -10.23 -9.51
N PHE A 88 21.11 -11.54 -9.47
CA PHE A 88 20.68 -12.29 -8.29
C PHE A 88 21.74 -13.27 -7.79
N ALA A 89 23.00 -13.12 -8.22
CA ALA A 89 24.10 -13.98 -7.75
C ALA A 89 24.33 -13.92 -6.22
N ARG A 90 23.84 -12.87 -5.54
CA ARG A 90 23.92 -12.69 -4.08
C ARG A 90 22.68 -13.19 -3.33
N GLY A 91 21.66 -13.67 -4.02
CA GLY A 91 20.40 -14.10 -3.43
C GLY A 91 19.19 -13.61 -4.21
N LEU A 92 18.06 -14.28 -3.96
CA LEU A 92 16.75 -13.93 -4.52
C LEU A 92 16.04 -12.92 -3.59
N PRO A 93 15.05 -12.17 -4.09
CA PRO A 93 14.12 -11.47 -3.21
C PRO A 93 13.29 -12.52 -2.46
N GLU A 94 13.56 -12.71 -1.18
CA GLU A 94 12.92 -13.74 -0.36
C GLU A 94 12.72 -13.28 1.08
N ALA A 95 11.70 -13.86 1.73
CA ALA A 95 11.36 -13.59 3.13
C ALA A 95 10.75 -14.84 3.77
N ASP A 96 10.83 -14.95 5.10
CA ASP A 96 10.12 -15.97 5.85
C ASP A 96 8.61 -15.63 5.93
N TRP A 97 7.76 -16.64 5.76
CA TRP A 97 6.30 -16.48 5.76
C TRP A 97 5.76 -15.96 7.10
N ALA A 98 6.31 -16.39 8.23
CA ALA A 98 5.88 -15.91 9.54
C ALA A 98 6.29 -14.45 9.74
N ALA A 99 7.51 -14.07 9.33
CA ALA A 99 7.96 -12.68 9.34
C ALA A 99 7.10 -11.79 8.43
N TYR A 100 6.80 -12.24 7.21
CA TYR A 100 5.91 -11.56 6.27
C TYR A 100 4.50 -11.32 6.83
N LEU A 101 3.97 -12.27 7.61
CA LEU A 101 2.68 -12.11 8.26
C LEU A 101 2.74 -11.17 9.46
N ALA A 102 3.82 -11.23 10.24
CA ALA A 102 3.96 -10.48 11.49
C ALA A 102 4.38 -9.02 11.31
N ASP A 103 5.20 -8.72 10.31
CA ASP A 103 5.80 -7.40 10.11
C ASP A 103 5.27 -6.73 8.82
N PRO A 104 4.50 -5.63 8.94
CA PRO A 104 4.05 -4.83 7.80
C PRO A 104 5.19 -4.31 6.90
N ALA A 105 6.37 -4.02 7.46
CA ALA A 105 7.52 -3.54 6.69
C ALA A 105 8.12 -4.65 5.84
N GLU A 106 8.27 -5.85 6.41
CA GLU A 106 8.71 -7.06 5.67
C GLU A 106 7.71 -7.39 4.57
N ARG A 107 6.40 -7.33 4.88
CA ARG A 107 5.33 -7.50 3.89
C ARG A 107 5.47 -6.50 2.74
N ALA A 108 5.64 -5.22 3.05
CA ALA A 108 5.82 -4.17 2.05
C ALA A 108 7.07 -4.42 1.18
N ALA A 109 8.19 -4.84 1.78
CA ALA A 109 9.43 -5.15 1.07
C ALA A 109 9.24 -6.30 0.06
N VAL A 110 8.52 -7.36 0.43
CA VAL A 110 8.21 -8.49 -0.46
C VAL A 110 7.30 -8.05 -1.62
N LEU A 111 6.21 -7.34 -1.34
CA LEU A 111 5.29 -6.87 -2.39
C LEU A 111 5.98 -5.85 -3.32
N ALA A 112 6.82 -4.98 -2.77
CA ALA A 112 7.65 -4.06 -3.54
C ALA A 112 8.68 -4.80 -4.41
N ALA A 113 9.25 -5.91 -3.94
CA ALA A 113 10.12 -6.76 -4.74
C ALA A 113 9.39 -7.39 -5.93
N VAL A 114 8.15 -7.88 -5.73
CA VAL A 114 7.31 -8.36 -6.83
C VAL A 114 7.04 -7.24 -7.85
N ARG A 115 6.73 -6.02 -7.41
CA ARG A 115 6.53 -4.87 -8.31
C ARG A 115 7.79 -4.46 -9.06
N ARG A 116 8.92 -4.34 -8.36
CA ARG A 116 10.19 -3.83 -8.88
C ARG A 116 10.93 -4.84 -9.75
N SER A 117 11.05 -6.07 -9.27
CA SER A 117 11.82 -7.15 -9.90
C SER A 117 10.94 -8.19 -10.59
N GLY A 118 9.62 -8.16 -10.40
CA GLY A 118 8.68 -9.09 -11.04
C GLY A 118 8.45 -10.37 -10.25
N PHE A 119 9.18 -10.63 -9.15
CA PHE A 119 8.96 -11.83 -8.32
C PHE A 119 9.52 -11.68 -6.90
N ALA A 120 9.06 -12.56 -6.00
CA ALA A 120 9.65 -12.84 -4.70
C ALA A 120 9.34 -14.29 -4.27
N VAL A 121 10.12 -14.84 -3.34
CA VAL A 121 9.93 -16.19 -2.77
C VAL A 121 9.61 -16.08 -1.28
N LEU A 122 8.47 -16.61 -0.87
CA LEU A 122 8.13 -16.78 0.54
C LEU A 122 8.58 -18.15 1.01
N ARG A 123 9.47 -18.19 2.01
CA ARG A 123 10.03 -19.39 2.62
C ARG A 123 9.19 -19.82 3.83
N GLY A 124 9.15 -21.11 4.13
CA GLY A 124 8.49 -21.61 5.34
C GLY A 124 6.96 -21.48 5.33
N VAL A 125 6.35 -21.35 4.16
CA VAL A 125 4.89 -21.49 3.99
C VAL A 125 4.51 -22.93 4.36
N PRO A 126 3.46 -23.18 5.16
CA PRO A 126 3.07 -24.54 5.52
C PRO A 126 2.85 -25.42 4.29
N ALA A 127 3.63 -26.49 4.13
CA ALA A 127 3.58 -27.44 3.02
C ALA A 127 2.35 -28.36 3.07
N VAL A 128 1.16 -27.76 3.14
CA VAL A 128 -0.15 -28.39 3.14
C VAL A 128 -1.01 -27.83 2.01
N GLU A 129 -2.00 -28.60 1.57
CA GLU A 129 -2.86 -28.19 0.47
C GLU A 129 -3.57 -26.85 0.74
N ARG A 130 -3.85 -26.11 -0.33
CA ARG A 130 -4.55 -24.81 -0.37
C ARG A 130 -3.79 -23.64 0.27
N GLN A 131 -2.61 -23.85 0.85
CA GLN A 131 -1.86 -22.75 1.48
C GLN A 131 -1.46 -21.64 0.49
N VAL A 132 -1.34 -21.95 -0.81
CA VAL A 132 -1.13 -20.95 -1.88
C VAL A 132 -2.25 -19.91 -1.94
N LEU A 133 -3.49 -20.28 -1.57
CA LEU A 133 -4.63 -19.36 -1.52
C LEU A 133 -4.47 -18.37 -0.37
N ALA A 134 -4.05 -18.84 0.81
CA ALA A 134 -3.78 -17.97 1.95
C ALA A 134 -2.65 -16.95 1.65
N VAL A 135 -1.67 -17.33 0.83
CA VAL A 135 -0.64 -16.39 0.34
C VAL A 135 -1.24 -15.36 -0.62
N ALA A 136 -2.13 -15.74 -1.54
CA ALA A 136 -2.80 -14.78 -2.42
C ALA A 136 -3.73 -13.82 -1.64
N GLU A 137 -4.45 -14.36 -0.66
CA GLU A 137 -5.40 -13.63 0.20
C GLU A 137 -4.71 -12.66 1.17
N SER A 138 -3.42 -12.84 1.46
CA SER A 138 -2.68 -11.93 2.36
C SER A 138 -2.37 -10.57 1.74
N PHE A 139 -2.48 -10.43 0.41
CA PHE A 139 -2.26 -9.17 -0.30
C PHE A 139 -3.36 -8.82 -1.31
N GLY A 140 -4.34 -9.69 -1.55
CA GLY A 140 -5.35 -9.46 -2.57
C GLY A 140 -6.38 -10.58 -2.66
N TYR A 141 -6.80 -10.87 -3.88
CA TYR A 141 -7.87 -11.82 -4.15
C TYR A 141 -7.42 -12.88 -5.16
N VAL A 142 -7.87 -14.11 -4.95
CA VAL A 142 -7.65 -15.21 -5.89
C VAL A 142 -8.50 -14.99 -7.14
N ARG A 143 -7.89 -15.07 -8.31
CA ARG A 143 -8.60 -15.06 -9.59
C ARG A 143 -8.96 -16.48 -9.99
N VAL A 144 -10.22 -16.82 -9.78
CA VAL A 144 -10.80 -18.11 -10.15
C VAL A 144 -10.82 -18.29 -11.67
N THR A 145 -10.44 -19.47 -12.14
CA THR A 145 -10.44 -19.83 -13.57
C THR A 145 -11.21 -21.12 -13.82
N ASN A 146 -11.28 -21.61 -15.07
CA ASN A 146 -11.81 -22.96 -15.34
C ASN A 146 -10.96 -24.08 -14.74
N TYR A 147 -9.74 -23.80 -14.26
CA TYR A 147 -8.94 -24.74 -13.48
C TYR A 147 -9.35 -24.77 -11.99
N GLY A 148 -10.21 -23.85 -11.55
CA GLY A 148 -10.60 -23.66 -10.15
C GLY A 148 -9.94 -22.43 -9.50
N GLU A 149 -10.01 -22.37 -8.17
CA GLU A 149 -9.28 -21.41 -7.34
C GLU A 149 -7.76 -21.68 -7.35
N LEU A 150 -7.40 -22.96 -7.46
CA LEU A 150 -6.03 -23.45 -7.57
C LEU A 150 -5.96 -24.59 -8.60
N PHE A 151 -4.74 -24.98 -8.97
CA PHE A 151 -4.45 -26.13 -9.80
C PHE A 151 -3.21 -26.88 -9.28
N ASP A 152 -3.19 -28.21 -9.41
CA ASP A 152 -2.05 -29.03 -9.03
C ASP A 152 -1.09 -29.20 -10.21
N VAL A 153 0.21 -29.05 -9.98
CA VAL A 153 1.30 -29.34 -10.92
C VAL A 153 2.07 -30.56 -10.42
N ARG A 154 1.64 -31.74 -10.88
CA ARG A 154 2.24 -33.06 -10.61
C ARG A 154 2.39 -33.86 -11.89
N VAL A 155 3.24 -34.88 -11.89
CA VAL A 155 3.34 -35.82 -13.02
C VAL A 155 2.10 -36.71 -13.01
N GLU A 156 1.31 -36.67 -14.08
CA GLU A 156 0.13 -37.52 -14.22
C GLU A 156 0.36 -38.59 -15.31
N PRO A 157 -0.18 -39.81 -15.16
CA PRO A 157 0.01 -40.89 -16.13
C PRO A 157 -0.62 -40.62 -17.52
N ASP A 158 -1.63 -39.74 -17.60
CA ASP A 158 -2.33 -39.36 -18.84
C ASP A 158 -2.61 -37.83 -18.88
N PRO A 159 -1.59 -37.01 -19.19
CA PRO A 159 -1.66 -35.56 -18.99
C PRO A 159 -2.38 -34.84 -20.15
N ASN A 160 -3.37 -33.98 -19.83
CA ASN A 160 -4.03 -33.09 -20.80
C ASN A 160 -3.22 -31.81 -21.11
N ASN A 161 -2.09 -31.59 -20.42
CA ASN A 161 -1.22 -30.44 -20.54
C ASN A 161 0.24 -30.86 -20.30
N LEU A 162 1.17 -30.34 -21.11
CA LEU A 162 2.62 -30.60 -21.00
C LEU A 162 3.20 -30.21 -19.64
N ALA A 163 2.54 -29.30 -18.89
CA ALA A 163 2.88 -28.98 -17.50
C ALA A 163 2.99 -30.22 -16.60
N PHE A 164 2.22 -31.27 -16.92
CA PHE A 164 2.13 -32.53 -16.18
C PHE A 164 3.06 -33.64 -16.72
N THR A 165 4.03 -33.30 -17.57
CA THR A 165 5.08 -34.23 -18.09
C THR A 165 6.44 -33.96 -17.42
N SER A 166 7.44 -34.84 -17.61
CA SER A 166 8.82 -34.64 -17.13
C SER A 166 9.73 -33.83 -18.07
N ALA A 167 9.22 -33.40 -19.23
CA ALA A 167 10.00 -32.66 -20.23
C ALA A 167 10.30 -31.22 -19.76
N ALA A 168 11.37 -30.62 -20.27
CA ALA A 168 11.65 -29.20 -20.04
C ALA A 168 10.52 -28.33 -20.60
N ILE A 169 10.13 -27.29 -19.85
CA ILE A 169 9.14 -26.31 -20.29
C ILE A 169 9.90 -25.04 -20.62
N ALA A 170 9.89 -24.66 -21.90
CA ALA A 170 10.53 -23.42 -22.36
C ALA A 170 9.87 -22.18 -21.72
N PRO A 171 10.61 -21.05 -21.60
CA PRO A 171 10.09 -19.79 -21.06
C PRO A 171 8.76 -19.39 -21.70
N HIS A 172 7.76 -19.13 -20.87
CA HIS A 172 6.44 -18.68 -21.33
C HIS A 172 5.70 -17.86 -20.26
N THR A 173 4.68 -17.11 -20.70
CA THR A 173 3.67 -16.55 -19.81
C THR A 173 2.39 -17.40 -19.85
N ASP A 174 1.66 -17.38 -18.75
CA ASP A 174 0.49 -18.22 -18.56
C ASP A 174 -0.76 -17.55 -19.09
N ASN A 175 -1.62 -18.37 -19.70
CA ASN A 175 -2.97 -17.98 -20.11
C ASN A 175 -3.06 -16.73 -21.03
N PRO A 176 -2.20 -16.55 -22.05
CA PRO A 176 -2.30 -15.38 -22.94
C PRO A 176 -3.59 -15.36 -23.79
N TYR A 177 -4.37 -16.44 -23.75
CA TYR A 177 -5.72 -16.58 -24.32
C TYR A 177 -6.84 -15.97 -23.47
N ARG A 178 -6.53 -15.34 -22.33
CA ARG A 178 -7.48 -14.58 -21.51
C ARG A 178 -7.26 -13.08 -21.69
N ASP A 179 -8.36 -12.33 -21.70
CA ASP A 179 -8.36 -10.87 -21.65
C ASP A 179 -9.43 -10.40 -20.64
N PRO A 180 -9.06 -9.86 -19.47
CA PRO A 180 -7.69 -9.61 -19.02
C PRO A 180 -6.90 -10.91 -18.75
N VAL A 181 -5.58 -10.85 -19.01
CA VAL A 181 -4.65 -11.94 -18.69
C VAL A 181 -4.49 -12.03 -17.17
N PRO A 182 -4.22 -13.23 -16.63
CA PRO A 182 -3.73 -13.34 -15.28
C PRO A 182 -2.51 -12.48 -14.98
N THR A 183 -2.58 -11.52 -14.07
CA THR A 183 -1.45 -10.60 -13.87
C THR A 183 -0.43 -11.09 -12.85
N LEU A 184 -0.84 -11.86 -11.84
CA LEU A 184 0.05 -12.62 -10.96
C LEU A 184 -0.19 -14.13 -11.10
N GLN A 185 0.88 -14.89 -10.91
CA GLN A 185 0.85 -16.33 -10.68
C GLN A 185 1.63 -16.66 -9.41
N LEU A 186 1.12 -17.62 -8.65
CA LEU A 186 1.75 -18.16 -7.45
C LEU A 186 2.00 -19.65 -7.65
N LEU A 187 3.13 -20.15 -7.17
CA LEU A 187 3.49 -21.58 -7.20
C LEU A 187 4.08 -21.97 -5.84
N HIS A 188 3.32 -22.75 -5.06
CA HIS A 188 3.71 -23.26 -3.76
C HIS A 188 4.14 -24.72 -3.83
N CYS A 189 5.34 -25.03 -3.34
CA CYS A 189 5.91 -26.37 -3.37
C CYS A 189 5.45 -27.19 -2.16
N LEU A 190 4.75 -28.29 -2.39
CA LEU A 190 4.32 -29.23 -1.34
C LEU A 190 5.28 -30.41 -1.19
N GLU A 191 5.79 -30.92 -2.31
CA GLU A 191 6.75 -32.02 -2.34
C GLU A 191 7.73 -31.81 -3.49
N ASN A 192 9.03 -31.96 -3.23
CA ASN A 192 10.05 -31.93 -4.28
C ASN A 192 11.24 -32.85 -3.94
N SER A 193 11.10 -34.13 -4.31
CA SER A 193 12.14 -35.16 -4.19
C SER A 193 12.81 -35.51 -5.52
N ALA A 194 12.47 -34.81 -6.61
CA ALA A 194 13.04 -35.08 -7.93
C ALA A 194 14.43 -34.46 -8.13
N THR A 195 15.28 -35.15 -8.88
CA THR A 195 16.54 -34.63 -9.43
C THR A 195 16.22 -33.79 -10.67
N GLY A 196 16.63 -32.51 -10.67
CA GLY A 196 16.22 -31.53 -11.69
C GLY A 196 14.86 -30.90 -11.41
N GLY A 197 14.22 -30.33 -12.43
CA GLY A 197 12.88 -29.73 -12.30
C GLY A 197 12.89 -28.36 -11.61
N ASP A 198 14.05 -27.72 -11.63
CA ASP A 198 14.30 -26.38 -11.13
C ASP A 198 13.42 -25.38 -11.88
N SER A 199 12.93 -24.40 -11.13
CA SER A 199 12.17 -23.28 -11.64
C SER A 199 13.09 -22.34 -12.40
N GLY A 200 12.62 -21.86 -13.54
CA GLY A 200 13.31 -20.86 -14.35
C GLY A 200 12.48 -19.59 -14.47
N LEU A 201 13.12 -18.43 -14.41
CA LEU A 201 12.53 -17.12 -14.70
C LEU A 201 13.37 -16.37 -15.72
N VAL A 202 12.70 -15.66 -16.63
CA VAL A 202 13.30 -14.73 -17.59
C VAL A 202 12.52 -13.43 -17.54
N ASP A 203 13.23 -12.31 -17.38
CA ASP A 203 12.62 -10.99 -17.44
C ASP A 203 12.19 -10.65 -18.88
N GLY A 204 10.90 -10.80 -19.17
CA GLY A 204 10.35 -10.53 -20.49
C GLY A 204 10.49 -9.06 -20.89
N PHE A 205 10.49 -8.13 -19.93
CA PHE A 205 10.70 -6.71 -20.24
C PHE A 205 12.16 -6.46 -20.62
N ARG A 206 13.12 -7.09 -19.93
CA ARG A 206 14.53 -7.05 -20.34
C ARG A 206 14.73 -7.63 -21.73
N ALA A 207 14.13 -8.79 -22.03
CA ALA A 207 14.21 -9.41 -23.35
C ALA A 207 13.58 -8.52 -24.44
N ALA A 208 12.46 -7.86 -24.14
CA ALA A 208 11.79 -6.95 -25.06
C ALA A 208 12.60 -5.66 -25.28
N ALA A 209 13.25 -5.12 -24.24
CA ALA A 209 14.16 -3.99 -24.35
C ALA A 209 15.40 -4.33 -25.21
N ILE A 210 15.99 -5.51 -25.02
CA ILE A 210 17.07 -6.02 -25.89
C ILE A 210 16.60 -6.12 -27.34
N LEU A 211 15.39 -6.64 -27.60
CA LEU A 211 14.84 -6.68 -28.95
C LEU A 211 14.65 -5.29 -29.55
N ARG A 212 14.18 -4.32 -28.74
CA ARG A 212 14.02 -2.91 -29.15
C ARG A 212 15.35 -2.29 -29.57
N GLU A 213 16.44 -2.62 -28.87
CA GLU A 213 17.79 -2.14 -29.17
C GLU A 213 18.42 -2.86 -30.37
N GLU A 214 18.40 -4.20 -30.39
CA GLU A 214 19.09 -5.01 -31.41
C GLU A 214 18.33 -5.09 -32.74
N ALA A 215 17.00 -5.00 -32.71
CA ALA A 215 16.14 -5.17 -33.88
C ALA A 215 14.84 -4.34 -33.74
N PRO A 216 14.91 -3.00 -33.82
CA PRO A 216 13.76 -2.11 -33.59
C PRO A 216 12.57 -2.40 -34.51
N GLU A 217 12.82 -2.80 -35.77
CA GLU A 217 11.75 -3.21 -36.69
C GLU A 217 11.03 -4.49 -36.24
N ALA A 218 11.77 -5.46 -35.69
CA ALA A 218 11.20 -6.68 -35.14
C ALA A 218 10.39 -6.38 -33.88
N PHE A 219 10.91 -5.54 -32.98
CA PHE A 219 10.16 -5.05 -31.81
C PHE A 219 8.86 -4.38 -32.24
N ALA A 220 8.93 -3.43 -33.17
CA ALA A 220 7.79 -2.71 -33.70
C ALA A 220 6.74 -3.62 -34.37
N LEU A 221 7.17 -4.72 -35.00
CA LEU A 221 6.26 -5.71 -35.55
C LEU A 221 5.57 -6.54 -34.46
N LEU A 222 6.31 -6.94 -33.43
CA LEU A 222 5.78 -7.72 -32.31
C LEU A 222 4.86 -6.91 -31.38
N THR A 223 4.95 -5.58 -31.40
CA THR A 223 4.05 -4.69 -30.65
C THR A 223 2.75 -4.35 -31.39
N ARG A 224 2.75 -4.41 -32.72
CA ARG A 224 1.59 -4.03 -33.53
C ARG A 224 0.79 -5.18 -34.10
N THR A 225 1.37 -6.38 -34.17
CA THR A 225 0.69 -7.55 -34.78
C THR A 225 -0.16 -8.27 -33.73
N PRO A 226 -1.50 -8.27 -33.82
CA PRO A 226 -2.33 -9.06 -32.93
C PRO A 226 -2.12 -10.55 -33.19
N VAL A 227 -1.75 -11.29 -32.14
CA VAL A 227 -1.56 -12.73 -32.19
C VAL A 227 -2.81 -13.40 -31.62
N PRO A 228 -3.44 -14.33 -32.35
CA PRO A 228 -4.53 -15.12 -31.80
C PRO A 228 -3.98 -16.13 -30.79
N PHE A 229 -4.45 -16.09 -29.55
CA PHE A 229 -4.22 -17.11 -28.54
C PHE A 229 -5.49 -17.91 -28.30
N VAL A 230 -5.38 -19.23 -28.23
CA VAL A 230 -6.53 -20.12 -28.09
C VAL A 230 -6.24 -21.21 -27.07
N PHE A 231 -7.20 -21.44 -26.17
CA PHE A 231 -7.29 -22.63 -25.34
C PHE A 231 -8.64 -23.30 -25.57
N ARG A 232 -8.66 -24.63 -25.67
CA ARG A 232 -9.89 -25.41 -25.82
C ARG A 232 -9.74 -26.76 -25.14
N ASP A 233 -10.72 -27.09 -24.29
CA ASP A 233 -10.93 -28.41 -23.74
C ASP A 233 -12.41 -28.85 -23.93
N ARG A 234 -12.84 -29.90 -23.23
CA ARG A 234 -14.21 -30.43 -23.33
C ARG A 234 -15.29 -29.47 -22.82
N ARG A 235 -14.97 -28.58 -21.88
CA ARG A 235 -15.92 -27.72 -21.15
C ARG A 235 -15.63 -26.22 -21.32
N THR A 236 -14.50 -25.84 -21.90
CA THR A 236 -14.03 -24.46 -21.95
C THR A 236 -13.33 -24.16 -23.28
N GLU A 237 -13.66 -23.02 -23.87
CA GLU A 237 -12.94 -22.42 -24.99
C GLU A 237 -12.68 -20.94 -24.68
N LEU A 238 -11.42 -20.53 -24.76
CA LEU A 238 -10.95 -19.17 -24.46
C LEU A 238 -10.11 -18.64 -25.61
N ARG A 239 -10.26 -17.35 -25.92
CA ARG A 239 -9.58 -16.68 -27.02
C ARG A 239 -9.22 -15.26 -26.63
N ALA A 240 -8.04 -14.82 -27.05
CA ALA A 240 -7.64 -13.42 -27.04
C ALA A 240 -6.81 -13.11 -28.29
N GLU A 241 -6.90 -11.88 -28.79
CA GLU A 241 -6.05 -11.40 -29.89
C GLU A 241 -5.23 -10.22 -29.38
N ARG A 242 -3.95 -10.46 -29.12
CA ARG A 242 -3.06 -9.49 -28.44
C ARG A 242 -1.65 -9.57 -29.00
N PRO A 243 -0.87 -8.47 -29.03
CA PRO A 243 0.53 -8.53 -29.45
C PRO A 243 1.37 -9.38 -28.48
N LEU A 244 2.54 -9.83 -28.93
CA LEU A 244 3.49 -10.54 -28.05
C LEU A 244 4.10 -9.61 -27.01
N ILE A 245 4.26 -8.33 -27.36
CA ILE A 245 4.78 -7.27 -26.48
C ILE A 245 3.76 -6.13 -26.53
N ASP A 246 3.10 -5.84 -25.41
CA ASP A 246 2.20 -4.69 -25.31
C ASP A 246 2.97 -3.47 -24.81
N VAL A 247 2.63 -2.30 -25.33
CA VAL A 247 3.19 -1.00 -24.92
C VAL A 247 2.08 -0.06 -24.52
N ASP A 248 2.36 0.89 -23.64
CA ASP A 248 1.40 1.92 -23.29
C ASP A 248 1.33 3.06 -24.33
N GLY A 249 0.53 4.08 -24.05
CA GLY A 249 0.35 5.24 -24.94
C GLY A 249 1.63 6.04 -25.21
N LEU A 250 2.70 5.83 -24.43
CA LEU A 250 4.02 6.45 -24.62
C LEU A 250 5.05 5.50 -25.24
N GLY A 251 4.64 4.27 -25.58
CA GLY A 251 5.53 3.25 -26.15
C GLY A 251 6.40 2.52 -25.12
N ARG A 252 6.11 2.67 -23.82
CA ARG A 252 6.80 1.96 -22.74
C ARG A 252 6.29 0.52 -22.66
N ILE A 253 7.20 -0.45 -22.54
CA ILE A 253 6.82 -1.87 -22.44
C ILE A 253 5.94 -2.07 -21.21
N ARG A 254 4.78 -2.73 -21.38
CA ARG A 254 3.76 -2.90 -20.34
C ARG A 254 3.38 -4.36 -20.09
N GLU A 255 3.47 -5.22 -21.10
CA GLU A 255 3.10 -6.63 -20.96
C GLU A 255 3.83 -7.50 -22.01
N VAL A 256 4.12 -8.75 -21.67
CA VAL A 256 4.62 -9.77 -22.59
C VAL A 256 3.70 -10.99 -22.57
N ARG A 257 3.09 -11.31 -23.71
CA ARG A 257 2.30 -12.53 -23.93
C ARG A 257 3.08 -13.48 -24.81
N PHE A 258 3.65 -14.53 -24.21
CA PHE A 258 4.53 -15.43 -24.94
C PHE A 258 4.27 -16.87 -24.51
N ASN A 259 3.43 -17.59 -25.28
CA ASN A 259 3.20 -19.01 -25.06
C ASN A 259 2.95 -19.70 -26.39
N ASN A 260 3.92 -20.51 -26.83
CA ASN A 260 3.85 -21.19 -28.11
C ASN A 260 2.75 -22.26 -28.17
N ARG A 261 2.34 -22.82 -27.02
CA ARG A 261 1.37 -23.94 -26.96
C ARG A 261 -0.06 -23.48 -27.20
N SER A 262 -0.36 -22.24 -26.83
CA SER A 262 -1.66 -21.61 -27.09
C SER A 262 -1.62 -20.62 -28.25
N PHE A 263 -0.53 -20.58 -29.03
CA PHE A 263 -0.39 -19.72 -30.19
C PHE A 263 -1.29 -20.25 -31.32
N GLY A 264 -2.30 -19.49 -31.70
CA GLY A 264 -3.25 -19.81 -32.76
C GLY A 264 -2.71 -19.51 -34.16
N THR A 265 -3.46 -19.88 -35.20
CA THR A 265 -3.02 -19.65 -36.59
C THR A 265 -3.05 -18.17 -36.95
N LEU A 266 -1.88 -17.54 -37.10
CA LEU A 266 -1.76 -16.18 -37.64
C LEU A 266 -2.15 -16.17 -39.13
N ARG A 267 -3.09 -15.28 -39.50
CA ARG A 267 -3.60 -15.12 -40.88
C ARG A 267 -3.26 -13.73 -41.40
N GLY A 268 -3.12 -13.60 -42.72
CA GLY A 268 -2.85 -12.30 -43.39
C GLY A 268 -1.48 -12.22 -44.07
N GLU A 269 -1.11 -11.04 -44.53
CA GLU A 269 0.20 -10.74 -45.14
C GLU A 269 1.28 -10.49 -44.07
N GLY A 270 2.56 -10.44 -44.44
CA GLY A 270 3.65 -10.13 -43.50
C GLY A 270 4.04 -11.25 -42.52
N ARG A 271 3.50 -12.46 -42.70
CA ARG A 271 3.77 -13.64 -41.84
C ARG A 271 5.26 -13.97 -41.72
N ASP A 272 6.01 -13.96 -42.82
CA ASP A 272 7.44 -14.33 -42.78
C ASP A 272 8.26 -13.35 -41.94
N ALA A 273 7.98 -12.04 -42.08
CA ALA A 273 8.59 -11.01 -41.25
C ALA A 273 8.21 -11.17 -39.77
N PHE A 274 6.94 -11.48 -39.49
CA PHE A 274 6.48 -11.75 -38.13
C PHE A 274 7.20 -12.96 -37.53
N TYR A 275 7.26 -14.09 -38.25
CA TYR A 275 7.94 -15.28 -37.76
C TYR A 275 9.45 -15.06 -37.59
N ALA A 276 10.08 -14.24 -38.43
CA ALA A 276 11.47 -13.83 -38.23
C ALA A 276 11.65 -13.01 -36.93
N ALA A 277 10.76 -12.06 -36.67
CA ALA A 277 10.75 -11.26 -35.43
C ALA A 277 10.47 -12.14 -34.20
N TYR A 278 9.47 -13.02 -34.28
CA TYR A 278 9.11 -13.98 -33.24
C TYR A 278 10.27 -14.91 -32.90
N ARG A 279 10.96 -15.46 -33.91
CA ARG A 279 12.16 -16.29 -33.70
C ARG A 279 13.29 -15.52 -33.02
N ARG A 280 13.50 -14.25 -33.38
CA ARG A 280 14.52 -13.40 -32.72
C ARG A 280 14.18 -13.19 -31.26
N PHE A 281 12.94 -12.84 -30.94
CA PHE A 281 12.51 -12.67 -29.56
C PHE A 281 12.65 -13.97 -28.75
N ALA A 282 12.19 -15.10 -29.30
CA ALA A 282 12.37 -16.41 -28.70
C ALA A 282 13.85 -16.72 -28.41
N ALA A 283 14.75 -16.45 -29.36
CA ALA A 283 16.18 -16.66 -29.18
C ALA A 283 16.78 -15.77 -28.07
N ILE A 284 16.31 -14.53 -27.91
CA ILE A 284 16.71 -13.66 -26.79
C ILE A 284 16.29 -14.30 -25.45
N THR A 285 15.04 -14.77 -25.33
CA THR A 285 14.57 -15.41 -24.07
C THR A 285 15.33 -16.70 -23.71
N LEU A 286 16.02 -17.30 -24.69
CA LEU A 286 16.82 -18.51 -24.52
C LEU A 286 18.30 -18.24 -24.19
N ARG A 287 18.73 -16.97 -24.13
CA ARG A 287 20.11 -16.60 -23.78
C ARG A 287 20.42 -17.03 -22.33
N PRO A 288 21.48 -17.82 -22.09
CA PRO A 288 21.81 -18.34 -20.76
C PRO A 288 21.95 -17.24 -19.69
N GLU A 289 22.50 -16.08 -20.06
CA GLU A 289 22.67 -14.94 -19.16
C GLU A 289 21.35 -14.32 -18.69
N LEU A 290 20.23 -14.58 -19.37
CA LEU A 290 18.90 -14.09 -18.99
C LEU A 290 18.08 -15.12 -18.20
N GLN A 291 18.53 -16.38 -18.12
CA GLN A 291 17.79 -17.46 -17.47
C GLN A 291 18.20 -17.61 -16.01
N LEU A 292 17.40 -17.06 -15.11
CA LEU A 292 17.54 -17.29 -13.68
C LEU A 292 16.95 -18.66 -13.33
N THR A 293 17.77 -19.58 -12.81
CA THR A 293 17.35 -20.93 -12.41
C THR A 293 17.54 -21.12 -10.91
N PHE A 294 16.54 -21.66 -10.22
CA PHE A 294 16.58 -21.94 -8.79
C PHE A 294 15.62 -23.07 -8.41
N ARG A 295 15.90 -23.73 -7.28
CA ARG A 295 15.07 -24.81 -6.75
C ARG A 295 14.02 -24.24 -5.78
N LEU A 296 12.82 -24.81 -5.82
CA LEU A 296 11.78 -24.62 -4.81
C LEU A 296 11.71 -25.88 -3.95
N ASP A 297 12.03 -25.75 -2.67
CA ASP A 297 11.91 -26.78 -1.65
C ASP A 297 10.50 -26.76 -1.03
N PRO A 298 10.06 -27.85 -0.37
CA PRO A 298 8.77 -27.87 0.30
C PRO A 298 8.59 -26.70 1.27
N GLY A 299 7.49 -25.97 1.11
CA GLY A 299 7.18 -24.75 1.86
C GLY A 299 7.67 -23.45 1.20
N ASP A 300 8.31 -23.51 0.05
CA ASP A 300 8.57 -22.32 -0.76
C ASP A 300 7.35 -21.96 -1.62
N CYS A 301 6.96 -20.69 -1.59
CA CYS A 301 5.95 -20.13 -2.49
C CYS A 301 6.54 -19.00 -3.34
N LEU A 302 6.63 -19.23 -4.65
CA LEU A 302 7.02 -18.22 -5.62
C LEU A 302 5.81 -17.36 -5.99
N VAL A 303 5.92 -16.04 -5.89
CA VAL A 303 4.93 -15.07 -6.36
C VAL A 303 5.56 -14.25 -7.49
N PHE A 304 4.91 -14.16 -8.64
CA PHE A 304 5.48 -13.45 -9.79
C PHE A 304 4.47 -12.76 -10.72
N ASP A 305 4.93 -11.67 -11.34
CA ASP A 305 4.25 -10.88 -12.37
C ASP A 305 4.20 -11.66 -13.69
N ASN A 306 3.06 -12.29 -13.96
CA ASN A 306 2.82 -13.07 -15.18
C ASN A 306 2.61 -12.20 -16.43
N THR A 307 2.48 -10.87 -16.27
CA THR A 307 2.50 -9.93 -17.41
C THR A 307 3.91 -9.56 -17.83
N ARG A 308 4.92 -9.86 -17.00
CA ARG A 308 6.33 -9.50 -17.23
C ARG A 308 7.23 -10.72 -17.36
N LEU A 309 7.20 -11.63 -16.39
CA LEU A 309 8.15 -12.73 -16.30
C LEU A 309 7.66 -13.92 -17.11
N LEU A 310 8.54 -14.43 -17.96
CA LEU A 310 8.39 -15.76 -18.52
C LEU A 310 8.94 -16.75 -17.51
N HIS A 311 8.19 -17.82 -17.27
CA HIS A 311 8.61 -18.90 -16.38
C HIS A 311 8.85 -20.18 -17.18
N ALA A 312 9.76 -21.00 -16.67
CA ALA A 312 10.27 -22.20 -17.30
C ALA A 312 10.51 -23.28 -16.23
N ARG A 313 10.79 -24.50 -16.71
CA ARG A 313 11.20 -25.60 -15.83
C ARG A 313 12.24 -26.45 -16.54
N THR A 314 13.32 -26.80 -15.87
CA THR A 314 14.29 -27.77 -16.39
C THR A 314 13.67 -29.18 -16.45
N ALA A 315 14.28 -30.09 -17.22
CA ALA A 315 13.86 -31.49 -17.22
C ALA A 315 14.16 -32.14 -15.85
N PHE A 316 13.44 -33.21 -15.50
CA PHE A 316 13.70 -33.96 -14.27
C PHE A 316 13.49 -35.47 -14.46
N GLU A 317 14.12 -36.24 -13.58
CA GLU A 317 13.99 -37.71 -13.54
C GLU A 317 12.58 -38.15 -13.12
N GLN A 318 12.02 -39.17 -13.78
CA GLN A 318 10.65 -39.63 -13.53
C GLN A 318 10.47 -40.34 -12.18
N ASP A 319 11.55 -40.71 -11.51
CA ASP A 319 11.52 -41.51 -10.27
C ASP A 319 11.26 -40.65 -9.00
N GLY A 320 11.24 -39.32 -9.12
CA GLY A 320 11.01 -38.39 -8.03
C GLY A 320 9.58 -37.85 -7.94
N ARG A 321 9.08 -37.64 -6.72
CA ARG A 321 7.78 -36.99 -6.47
C ARG A 321 7.94 -35.47 -6.48
N ARG A 322 7.11 -34.80 -7.28
CA ARG A 322 7.05 -33.33 -7.39
C ARG A 322 5.59 -32.88 -7.43
N HIS A 323 5.20 -32.03 -6.48
CA HIS A 323 3.87 -31.48 -6.36
C HIS A 323 3.96 -30.00 -6.01
N LEU A 324 3.54 -29.13 -6.93
CA LEU A 324 3.25 -27.73 -6.61
C LEU A 324 1.74 -27.47 -6.72
N GLN A 325 1.25 -26.54 -5.90
CA GLN A 325 -0.06 -25.94 -6.09
C GLN A 325 0.10 -24.53 -6.60
N GLY A 326 -0.55 -24.26 -7.74
CA GLY A 326 -0.59 -22.95 -8.34
C GLY A 326 -1.93 -22.27 -8.16
N CYS A 327 -1.92 -20.95 -8.04
CA CYS A 327 -3.11 -20.13 -8.20
C CYS A 327 -2.75 -18.84 -8.93
N TYR A 328 -3.77 -18.03 -9.22
CA TYR A 328 -3.57 -16.74 -9.85
C TYR A 328 -4.19 -15.63 -8.98
N ALA A 329 -3.61 -14.44 -9.05
CA ALA A 329 -4.08 -13.22 -8.38
C ALA A 329 -3.83 -12.00 -9.28
N ASP A 330 -4.11 -10.79 -8.83
CA ASP A 330 -3.91 -9.60 -9.65
C ASP A 330 -3.06 -8.47 -9.03
N LEU A 331 -2.28 -7.81 -9.88
CA LEU A 331 -1.28 -6.80 -9.53
C LEU A 331 -1.89 -5.53 -8.92
N ASP A 332 -3.14 -5.20 -9.24
CA ASP A 332 -3.84 -4.05 -8.66
C ASP A 332 -4.11 -4.26 -7.18
N ALA A 333 -4.53 -5.45 -6.77
CA ALA A 333 -4.74 -5.78 -5.35
C ALA A 333 -3.42 -5.77 -4.58
N LEU A 334 -2.35 -6.35 -5.15
CA LEU A 334 -1.00 -6.27 -4.58
C LEU A 334 -0.52 -4.82 -4.44
N GLY A 335 -0.72 -4.01 -5.49
CA GLY A 335 -0.37 -2.59 -5.50
C GLY A 335 -1.15 -1.78 -4.48
N SER A 336 -2.45 -2.07 -4.31
CA SER A 336 -3.31 -1.46 -3.29
C SER A 336 -2.81 -1.76 -1.89
N THR A 337 -2.55 -3.04 -1.57
CA THR A 337 -1.99 -3.44 -0.28
C THR A 337 -0.65 -2.76 -0.01
N LEU A 338 0.24 -2.71 -1.00
CA LEU A 338 1.53 -2.02 -0.86
C LEU A 338 1.37 -0.52 -0.58
N ALA A 339 0.46 0.15 -1.29
CA ALA A 339 0.19 1.58 -1.08
C ALA A 339 -0.37 1.86 0.33
N VAL A 340 -1.25 0.98 0.84
CA VAL A 340 -1.78 1.06 2.21
C VAL A 340 -0.66 0.88 3.23
N LEU A 341 0.22 -0.12 3.05
CA LEU A 341 1.35 -0.36 3.94
C LEU A 341 2.31 0.84 3.98
N HIS A 342 2.66 1.40 2.82
CA HIS A 342 3.52 2.59 2.76
C HIS A 342 2.91 3.81 3.43
N ARG A 343 1.60 4.06 3.23
CA ARG A 343 0.89 5.15 3.92
C ARG A 343 0.88 4.93 5.43
N GLY A 344 0.69 3.68 5.87
CA GLY A 344 0.80 3.27 7.27
C GLY A 344 2.16 3.64 7.86
N THR A 345 3.23 3.16 7.23
CA THR A 345 4.60 3.42 7.67
C THR A 345 4.94 4.91 7.68
N ALA A 346 4.60 5.65 6.62
CA ALA A 346 4.90 7.08 6.54
C ALA A 346 4.23 7.88 7.66
N ALA A 347 2.98 7.56 8.00
CA ALA A 347 2.28 8.20 9.11
C ALA A 347 2.87 7.82 10.48
N LEU A 348 3.32 6.57 10.66
CA LEU A 348 4.01 6.16 11.88
C LEU A 348 5.38 6.85 12.02
N ASP A 349 6.10 7.02 10.92
CA ASP A 349 7.37 7.75 10.89
C ASP A 349 7.14 9.23 11.23
N GLU A 350 6.08 9.84 10.69
CA GLU A 350 5.69 11.21 11.04
C GLU A 350 5.38 11.34 12.54
N LEU A 351 4.61 10.41 13.11
CA LEU A 351 4.33 10.39 14.54
C LEU A 351 5.62 10.20 15.36
N ALA A 352 6.54 9.33 14.93
CA ALA A 352 7.82 9.12 15.60
C ALA A 352 8.69 10.39 15.58
N GLU A 353 8.72 11.09 14.45
CA GLU A 353 9.42 12.37 14.30
C GLU A 353 8.85 13.45 15.22
N LEU A 354 7.51 13.56 15.32
CA LEU A 354 6.86 14.48 16.27
C LEU A 354 7.22 14.17 17.72
N PHE A 355 7.31 12.90 18.10
CA PHE A 355 7.75 12.51 19.46
C PHE A 355 9.22 12.85 19.71
N ALA A 356 10.09 12.70 18.71
CA ALA A 356 11.53 12.97 18.82
C ALA A 356 11.90 14.46 18.70
N GLY A 357 11.11 15.23 17.96
CA GLY A 357 11.29 16.66 17.69
C GLY A 357 10.49 17.55 18.64
N GLU A 358 9.33 18.02 18.19
CA GLU A 358 8.47 18.97 18.90
C GLU A 358 8.02 18.44 20.28
N GLY A 359 7.85 17.12 20.39
CA GLY A 359 7.52 16.43 21.63
C GLY A 359 8.58 16.54 22.72
N ALA A 360 9.83 16.89 22.38
CA ALA A 360 10.92 17.09 23.33
C ALA A 360 10.84 18.45 24.08
N GLY A 361 9.86 19.31 23.76
CA GLY A 361 9.59 20.54 24.49
C GLY A 361 8.92 20.32 25.86
N GLU A 362 9.07 21.29 26.77
CA GLU A 362 8.45 21.27 28.11
C GLU A 362 6.91 21.17 28.05
N TYR A 363 6.32 20.31 28.88
CA TYR A 363 4.88 20.16 29.04
C TYR A 363 4.29 21.26 29.94
N LEU A 364 3.82 22.37 29.35
CA LEU A 364 3.06 23.42 30.05
C LEU A 364 3.68 23.93 31.38
N GLY A 365 5.02 23.90 31.49
CA GLY A 365 5.76 24.31 32.69
C GLY A 365 6.01 23.20 33.74
N GLU A 366 5.72 21.95 33.42
CA GLU A 366 6.04 20.78 34.25
C GLU A 366 7.44 20.21 33.93
N GLU A 367 8.03 19.43 34.86
CA GLU A 367 9.36 18.81 34.72
C GLU A 367 9.37 17.57 33.80
N VAL A 368 8.40 17.44 32.89
CA VAL A 368 8.32 16.41 31.85
C VAL A 368 8.14 17.07 30.49
N THR A 369 8.66 16.44 29.45
CA THR A 369 8.36 16.81 28.07
C THR A 369 6.98 16.33 27.64
N MET A 370 6.43 16.92 26.58
CA MET A 370 5.14 16.48 26.02
C MET A 370 5.18 15.00 25.60
N ALA A 371 6.28 14.56 24.98
CA ALA A 371 6.48 13.16 24.60
C ALA A 371 6.55 12.24 25.83
N GLU A 372 7.29 12.60 26.89
CA GLU A 372 7.35 11.81 28.12
C GLU A 372 5.98 11.68 28.79
N HIS A 373 5.21 12.77 28.82
CA HIS A 373 3.84 12.77 29.34
C HIS A 373 2.96 11.76 28.58
N MET A 374 2.92 11.86 27.25
CA MET A 374 2.15 10.96 26.41
C MET A 374 2.59 9.47 26.55
N LEU A 375 3.90 9.21 26.61
CA LEU A 375 4.44 7.85 26.82
C LEU A 375 4.08 7.28 28.20
N GLN A 376 4.10 8.12 29.25
CA GLN A 376 3.70 7.72 30.59
C GLN A 376 2.20 7.40 30.67
N ALA A 377 1.35 8.17 29.99
CA ALA A 377 -0.08 7.91 29.91
C ALA A 377 -0.37 6.58 29.21
N ALA A 378 0.29 6.30 28.08
CA ALA A 378 0.21 5.03 27.38
C ALA A 378 0.66 3.85 28.26
N ALA A 379 1.77 4.01 28.98
CA ALA A 379 2.29 2.98 29.88
C ALA A 379 1.34 2.72 31.06
N ALA A 380 0.66 3.75 31.56
CA ALA A 380 -0.35 3.60 32.60
C ALA A 380 -1.60 2.86 32.08
N ALA A 381 -2.03 3.15 30.84
CA ALA A 381 -3.11 2.44 30.17
C ALA A 381 -2.78 0.95 29.95
N GLU A 382 -1.57 0.66 29.47
CA GLU A 382 -1.10 -0.70 29.24
C GLU A 382 -1.02 -1.50 30.55
N ARG A 383 -0.47 -0.92 31.63
CA ARG A 383 -0.46 -1.54 32.97
C ARG A 383 -1.85 -1.79 33.54
N ALA A 384 -2.83 -0.96 33.17
CA ALA A 384 -4.22 -1.14 33.57
C ALA A 384 -4.94 -2.24 32.76
N GLY A 385 -4.29 -2.85 31.76
CA GLY A 385 -4.89 -3.87 30.90
C GLY A 385 -5.94 -3.29 29.94
N ALA A 386 -5.79 -2.01 29.56
CA ALA A 386 -6.72 -1.34 28.65
C ALA A 386 -6.72 -1.98 27.25
N ALA A 387 -7.82 -1.80 26.53
CA ALA A 387 -7.91 -2.24 25.14
C ALA A 387 -6.89 -1.50 24.25
N PRO A 388 -6.40 -2.10 23.15
CA PRO A 388 -5.35 -1.49 22.31
C PRO A 388 -5.66 -0.06 21.84
N HIS A 389 -6.91 0.21 21.43
CA HIS A 389 -7.32 1.55 21.00
C HIS A 389 -7.25 2.60 22.11
N LEU A 390 -7.42 2.21 23.39
CA LEU A 390 -7.27 3.12 24.53
C LEU A 390 -5.82 3.38 24.88
N VAL A 391 -4.94 2.39 24.71
CA VAL A 391 -3.49 2.60 24.85
C VAL A 391 -3.02 3.57 23.77
N ALA A 392 -3.48 3.41 22.53
CA ALA A 392 -3.21 4.37 21.45
C ALA A 392 -3.79 5.75 21.73
N ALA A 393 -5.03 5.84 22.21
CA ALA A 393 -5.64 7.12 22.56
C ALA A 393 -4.88 7.83 23.68
N ALA A 394 -4.46 7.11 24.72
CA ALA A 394 -3.63 7.65 25.79
C ALA A 394 -2.26 8.12 25.29
N LEU A 395 -1.64 7.37 24.38
CA LEU A 395 -0.38 7.76 23.74
C LEU A 395 -0.51 9.03 22.89
N LEU A 396 -1.67 9.28 22.27
CA LEU A 396 -1.82 10.33 21.25
C LEU A 396 -2.71 11.50 21.69
N HIS A 397 -3.18 11.52 22.94
CA HIS A 397 -4.22 12.46 23.40
C HIS A 397 -3.83 13.95 23.27
N ASP A 398 -2.56 14.25 23.48
CA ASP A 398 -2.03 15.62 23.43
C ASP A 398 -1.27 15.93 22.15
N LEU A 399 -1.37 15.07 21.12
CA LEU A 399 -0.73 15.30 19.81
C LEU A 399 -1.12 16.66 19.20
N GLY A 400 -2.33 17.14 19.48
CA GLY A 400 -2.82 18.45 19.04
C GLY A 400 -2.04 19.66 19.57
N HIS A 401 -1.15 19.48 20.54
CA HIS A 401 -0.19 20.51 20.95
C HIS A 401 1.04 20.58 20.05
N LEU A 402 1.35 19.50 19.32
CA LEU A 402 2.52 19.39 18.44
C LEU A 402 2.20 19.79 16.99
N VAL A 403 0.93 20.05 16.68
CA VAL A 403 0.46 20.40 15.33
C VAL A 403 -0.38 21.68 15.37
N ASP A 404 -0.18 22.60 14.44
CA ASP A 404 -1.08 23.76 14.28
C ASP A 404 -2.40 23.38 13.55
N GLU A 405 -3.35 24.32 13.52
CA GLU A 405 -4.65 24.19 12.81
C GLU A 405 -4.54 23.94 11.29
N HIS A 406 -3.34 24.05 10.71
CA HIS A 406 -3.04 23.89 9.29
C HIS A 406 -2.00 22.76 9.00
N GLY A 407 -1.60 21.97 10.01
CA GLY A 407 -0.63 20.88 9.87
C GLY A 407 0.84 21.30 9.70
N ARG A 408 1.28 22.45 10.23
CA ARG A 408 2.69 22.89 10.29
C ARG A 408 3.12 23.35 11.71
N GLU A 409 4.40 23.72 11.83
CA GLU A 409 5.16 24.09 13.06
C GLU A 409 4.30 24.64 14.22
N ALA A 410 4.43 24.00 15.38
CA ALA A 410 3.61 24.27 16.56
C ALA A 410 3.79 25.68 17.16
N VAL A 411 2.68 26.17 17.71
CA VAL A 411 2.60 27.34 18.59
C VAL A 411 3.45 27.09 19.85
N SER A 412 4.41 27.98 20.14
CA SER A 412 5.36 27.77 21.26
C SER A 412 4.67 27.62 22.62
N GLY A 413 5.28 26.92 23.58
CA GLY A 413 4.80 26.80 24.97
C GLY A 413 4.44 28.13 25.65
N ARG A 414 5.07 29.23 25.21
CA ARG A 414 4.77 30.60 25.69
C ARG A 414 3.50 31.20 25.09
N ASP A 415 3.10 30.77 23.91
CA ASP A 415 1.89 31.24 23.23
C ASP A 415 0.63 30.49 23.72
N LEU A 416 0.80 29.26 24.22
CA LEU A 416 -0.24 28.47 24.90
C LEU A 416 -0.76 29.11 26.20
N MET A 417 0.05 29.96 26.85
CA MET A 417 -0.29 30.67 28.09
C MET A 417 -0.95 32.05 27.85
N ARG A 418 -1.37 32.36 26.60
CA ARG A 418 -2.03 33.64 26.26
C ARG A 418 -3.52 33.72 26.60
N GLY A 419 -4.07 32.74 27.32
CA GLY A 419 -5.42 32.79 27.88
C GLY A 419 -6.56 32.50 26.90
N GLN A 420 -6.29 31.82 25.78
CA GLN A 420 -7.30 31.31 24.85
C GLN A 420 -7.19 29.79 24.77
N ASP A 421 -8.34 29.09 24.70
CA ASP A 421 -8.39 27.64 24.49
C ASP A 421 -7.81 27.32 23.10
N ASN A 422 -6.69 26.60 23.07
CA ASN A 422 -5.99 26.25 21.85
C ASN A 422 -6.65 25.08 21.09
N ARG A 423 -7.74 24.50 21.63
CA ARG A 423 -8.50 23.41 21.01
C ARG A 423 -7.67 22.21 20.57
N HIS A 424 -6.55 21.93 21.26
CA HIS A 424 -5.65 20.82 20.91
C HIS A 424 -6.37 19.47 20.85
N SER A 425 -7.36 19.22 21.72
CA SER A 425 -8.15 17.99 21.68
C SER A 425 -8.91 17.82 20.34
N ASP A 426 -9.54 18.88 19.83
CA ASP A 426 -10.21 18.86 18.53
C ASP A 426 -9.21 18.77 17.36
N THR A 427 -8.14 19.57 17.40
CA THR A 427 -7.09 19.61 16.36
C THR A 427 -6.36 18.26 16.26
N GLY A 428 -5.97 17.70 17.40
CA GLY A 428 -5.31 16.40 17.50
C GLY A 428 -6.21 15.28 16.99
N ALA A 429 -7.47 15.25 17.42
CA ALA A 429 -8.43 14.26 16.93
C ALA A 429 -8.68 14.38 15.42
N ALA A 430 -8.77 15.60 14.88
CA ALA A 430 -8.95 15.83 13.44
C ALA A 430 -7.72 15.38 12.62
N ARG A 431 -6.50 15.58 13.14
CA ARG A 431 -5.27 15.05 12.51
C ARG A 431 -5.24 13.54 12.55
N LEU A 432 -5.50 12.95 13.72
CA LEU A 432 -5.50 11.50 13.93
C LEU A 432 -6.59 10.78 13.14
N ALA A 433 -7.73 11.43 12.86
CA ALA A 433 -8.82 10.87 12.05
C ALA A 433 -8.42 10.54 10.60
N GLN A 434 -7.26 11.02 10.15
CA GLN A 434 -6.69 10.63 8.87
C GLN A 434 -6.16 9.19 8.87
N TRP A 435 -5.86 8.65 10.05
CA TRP A 435 -5.21 7.35 10.22
C TRP A 435 -5.99 6.40 11.13
N PHE A 436 -6.67 6.91 12.15
CA PHE A 436 -7.34 6.12 13.17
C PHE A 436 -8.85 6.37 13.20
N GLY A 437 -9.55 5.44 13.83
CA GLY A 437 -10.98 5.51 13.99
C GLY A 437 -11.51 6.26 15.19
N PRO A 438 -12.85 6.48 15.27
CA PRO A 438 -13.52 7.03 16.44
C PRO A 438 -13.15 6.36 17.76
N GLU A 439 -12.88 5.06 17.76
CA GLU A 439 -12.40 4.32 18.93
C GLU A 439 -11.08 4.86 19.52
N VAL A 440 -10.22 5.49 18.70
CA VAL A 440 -9.02 6.21 19.16
C VAL A 440 -9.29 7.71 19.22
N THR A 441 -9.91 8.28 18.19
CA THR A 441 -10.00 9.74 18.03
C THR A 441 -11.04 10.39 18.94
N GLU A 442 -12.14 9.72 19.28
CA GLU A 442 -13.15 10.30 20.19
C GLU A 442 -12.64 10.43 21.63
N PRO A 443 -11.97 9.42 22.22
CA PRO A 443 -11.32 9.58 23.52
C PRO A 443 -10.31 10.73 23.52
N VAL A 444 -9.52 10.88 22.45
CA VAL A 444 -8.59 12.00 22.26
C VAL A 444 -9.35 13.34 22.17
N ARG A 445 -10.43 13.42 21.39
CA ARG A 445 -11.24 14.63 21.25
C ARG A 445 -11.91 15.06 22.56
N LEU A 446 -12.32 14.09 23.36
CA LEU A 446 -13.12 14.31 24.56
C LEU A 446 -12.31 14.41 25.85
N HIS A 447 -11.00 14.15 25.85
CA HIS A 447 -10.20 14.08 27.08
C HIS A 447 -10.21 15.41 27.89
N VAL A 448 -10.23 16.57 27.21
CA VAL A 448 -10.39 17.88 27.85
C VAL A 448 -11.76 18.02 28.52
N ALA A 449 -12.82 17.61 27.83
CA ALA A 449 -14.18 17.61 28.38
C ALA A 449 -14.29 16.64 29.57
N ALA A 450 -13.60 15.49 29.50
CA ALA A 450 -13.54 14.51 30.59
C ALA A 450 -12.91 15.10 31.86
N LYS A 451 -11.91 15.99 31.76
CA LYS A 451 -11.35 16.73 32.91
C LYS A 451 -12.42 17.57 33.60
N ARG A 452 -13.17 18.36 32.82
CA ARG A 452 -14.26 19.22 33.33
C ARG A 452 -15.39 18.40 33.96
N TYR A 453 -15.69 17.24 33.37
CA TYR A 453 -16.66 16.29 33.89
C TYR A 453 -16.21 15.72 35.24
N LEU A 454 -14.98 15.20 35.35
CA LEU A 454 -14.45 14.61 36.58
C LEU A 454 -14.41 15.63 37.74
N CYS A 455 -14.02 16.88 37.48
CA CYS A 455 -14.07 17.95 38.47
C CYS A 455 -15.50 18.29 38.95
N ALA A 456 -16.52 17.98 38.16
CA ALA A 456 -17.92 18.22 38.52
C ALA A 456 -18.55 17.04 39.28
N VAL A 457 -18.21 15.80 38.91
CA VAL A 457 -18.92 14.61 39.40
C VAL A 457 -18.16 13.80 40.45
N GLU A 458 -16.84 13.94 40.55
CA GLU A 458 -16.00 13.21 41.51
C GLU A 458 -15.49 14.16 42.60
N PRO A 459 -16.05 14.11 43.83
CA PRO A 459 -15.55 14.89 44.95
C PRO A 459 -14.06 14.63 45.19
N GLY A 460 -13.29 15.71 45.26
CA GLY A 460 -11.85 15.69 45.48
C GLY A 460 -11.00 15.34 44.27
N TYR A 461 -11.57 15.25 43.07
CA TYR A 461 -10.78 15.13 41.84
C TYR A 461 -10.00 16.42 41.53
N ARG A 462 -10.63 17.58 41.71
CA ARG A 462 -10.01 18.89 41.43
C ARG A 462 -8.73 19.13 42.25
N GLU A 463 -8.69 18.65 43.50
CA GLU A 463 -7.49 18.77 44.35
C GLU A 463 -6.30 17.93 43.87
N LYS A 464 -6.53 16.97 42.95
CA LYS A 464 -5.48 16.14 42.36
C LYS A 464 -4.88 16.74 41.10
N LEU A 465 -5.44 17.82 40.56
CA LEU A 465 -4.94 18.46 39.34
C LEU A 465 -3.58 19.10 39.60
N SER A 466 -2.66 18.94 38.64
CA SER A 466 -1.45 19.76 38.60
C SER A 466 -1.76 21.26 38.42
N GLU A 467 -0.81 22.13 38.75
CA GLU A 467 -0.97 23.59 38.60
C GLU A 467 -1.32 23.98 37.15
N ALA A 468 -0.67 23.34 36.16
CA ALA A 468 -0.98 23.51 34.74
C ALA A 468 -2.40 23.03 34.37
N SER A 469 -2.84 21.90 34.95
CA SER A 469 -4.18 21.34 34.69
C SER A 469 -5.29 22.20 35.31
N GLU A 470 -5.06 22.81 36.48
CA GLU A 470 -5.99 23.75 37.11
C GLU A 470 -6.08 25.08 36.35
N TYR A 471 -4.95 25.59 35.84
CA TYR A 471 -4.93 26.78 34.98
C TYR A 471 -5.75 26.55 33.70
N THR A 472 -5.46 25.46 32.98
CA THR A 472 -6.17 25.12 31.73
C THR A 472 -7.65 24.83 31.96
N LEU A 473 -8.04 24.22 33.09
CA LEU A 473 -9.44 24.05 33.47
C LEU A 473 -10.21 25.38 33.49
N THR A 474 -9.58 26.45 33.98
CA THR A 474 -10.19 27.78 34.04
C THR A 474 -10.38 28.37 32.65
N VAL A 475 -9.38 28.24 31.77
CA VAL A 475 -9.44 28.71 30.37
C VAL A 475 -10.49 27.93 29.56
N GLN A 476 -10.71 26.66 29.89
CA GLN A 476 -11.65 25.75 29.21
C GLN A 476 -13.09 25.83 29.76
N GLY A 477 -13.40 26.82 30.59
CA GLY A 477 -14.75 27.09 31.09
C GLY A 477 -15.14 26.35 32.38
N GLY A 478 -14.17 25.85 33.13
CA GLY A 478 -14.34 25.31 34.48
C GLY A 478 -15.09 23.96 34.55
N PRO A 479 -15.36 23.46 35.78
CA PRO A 479 -16.17 22.26 35.99
C PRO A 479 -17.53 22.35 35.31
N MET A 480 -18.01 21.23 34.79
CA MET A 480 -19.33 21.16 34.15
C MET A 480 -20.47 21.42 35.16
N SER A 481 -21.56 22.03 34.69
CA SER A 481 -22.84 21.99 35.39
C SER A 481 -23.45 20.58 35.36
N GLU A 482 -24.41 20.30 36.24
CA GLU A 482 -25.12 19.00 36.27
C GLU A 482 -25.69 18.60 34.90
N ARG A 483 -26.29 19.55 34.16
CA ARG A 483 -26.81 19.31 32.81
C ARG A 483 -25.70 18.94 31.83
N GLN A 484 -24.59 19.69 31.83
CA GLN A 484 -23.45 19.41 30.95
C GLN A 484 -22.81 18.06 31.27
N ALA A 485 -22.73 17.69 32.56
CA ALA A 485 -22.20 16.41 32.97
C ALA A 485 -23.09 15.24 32.52
N ALA A 486 -24.42 15.39 32.63
CA ALA A 486 -25.36 14.40 32.11
C ALA A 486 -25.27 14.26 30.57
N GLU A 487 -25.14 15.38 29.84
CA GLU A 487 -24.96 15.37 28.39
C GLU A 487 -23.63 14.73 27.96
N PHE A 488 -22.55 15.01 28.69
CA PHE A 488 -21.24 14.39 28.43
C PHE A 488 -21.26 12.89 28.65
N ALA A 489 -21.87 12.41 29.74
CA ALA A 489 -21.91 10.98 30.07
C ALA A 489 -22.60 10.12 29.00
N GLU A 490 -23.51 10.70 28.21
CA GLU A 490 -24.23 10.03 27.12
C GLU A 490 -23.47 10.09 25.77
N LEU A 491 -22.34 10.81 25.68
CA LEU A 491 -21.58 10.87 24.44
C LEU A 491 -20.89 9.52 24.14
N PRO A 492 -20.92 9.05 22.88
CA PRO A 492 -20.06 7.95 22.45
C PRO A 492 -18.59 8.26 22.76
N GLY A 493 -17.90 7.34 23.43
CA GLY A 493 -16.50 7.52 23.84
C GLY A 493 -16.28 8.31 25.14
N ALA A 494 -17.32 8.77 25.84
CA ALA A 494 -17.17 9.52 27.09
C ALA A 494 -16.49 8.71 28.21
N ALA A 495 -16.87 7.43 28.38
CA ALA A 495 -16.26 6.54 29.37
C ALA A 495 -14.77 6.32 29.09
N ASP A 496 -14.43 6.15 27.81
CA ASP A 496 -13.07 5.96 27.34
C ASP A 496 -12.23 7.24 27.50
N ALA A 497 -12.81 8.41 27.19
CA ALA A 497 -12.17 9.70 27.44
C ALA A 497 -11.89 9.94 28.93
N VAL A 498 -12.80 9.49 29.82
CA VAL A 498 -12.57 9.51 31.26
C VAL A 498 -11.42 8.60 31.67
N ALA A 499 -11.29 7.41 31.06
CA ALA A 499 -10.16 6.52 31.31
C ALA A 499 -8.84 7.17 30.86
N VAL A 500 -8.80 7.70 29.63
CA VAL A 500 -7.65 8.45 29.09
C VAL A 500 -7.25 9.60 30.01
N ARG A 501 -8.21 10.42 30.43
CA ARG A 501 -7.93 11.57 31.29
C ARG A 501 -7.37 11.17 32.66
N ARG A 502 -7.74 10.00 33.20
CA ARG A 502 -7.16 9.48 34.44
C ARG A 502 -5.70 9.06 34.29
N TRP A 503 -5.31 8.53 33.13
CA TRP A 503 -3.92 8.16 32.85
C TRP A 503 -3.05 9.38 32.54
N ASP A 504 -3.59 10.36 31.81
CA ASP A 504 -3.01 11.70 31.62
C ASP A 504 -2.68 12.34 32.98
N GLU A 505 -3.60 12.36 33.95
CA GLU A 505 -3.28 12.93 35.27
C GLU A 505 -2.16 12.18 36.03
N GLN A 506 -1.96 10.88 35.75
CA GLN A 506 -0.88 10.08 36.36
C GLN A 506 0.48 10.29 35.68
N ALA A 507 0.51 10.90 34.50
CA ALA A 507 1.63 10.88 33.56
C ALA A 507 2.57 12.09 33.69
N LYS A 508 2.92 12.47 34.92
CA LYS A 508 3.63 13.73 35.23
C LYS A 508 4.86 13.50 36.12
N THR A 509 5.44 12.30 36.06
CA THR A 509 6.56 11.92 36.92
C THR A 509 7.87 12.11 36.17
N ALA A 510 8.64 13.12 36.55
CA ALA A 510 9.97 13.38 35.96
C ALA A 510 10.89 12.17 36.12
N GLY A 511 11.55 11.77 35.02
CA GLY A 511 12.48 10.63 34.99
C GLY A 511 11.84 9.24 35.15
N ALA A 512 10.52 9.10 34.96
CA ALA A 512 9.89 7.78 35.00
C ALA A 512 10.38 6.89 33.84
N GLU A 513 10.81 5.66 34.17
CA GLU A 513 11.17 4.67 33.15
C GLU A 513 9.91 4.07 32.53
N VAL A 514 9.62 4.44 31.29
CA VAL A 514 8.51 3.91 30.49
C VAL A 514 8.98 3.50 29.09
N PRO A 515 8.27 2.59 28.40
CA PRO A 515 8.59 2.26 27.02
C PRO A 515 8.55 3.49 26.11
N GLY A 516 9.48 3.57 25.14
CA GLY A 516 9.50 4.62 24.12
C GLY A 516 8.51 4.38 22.97
N PHE A 517 8.44 5.30 22.01
CA PHE A 517 7.46 5.25 20.92
C PHE A 517 7.50 3.93 20.11
N GLU A 518 8.71 3.41 19.81
CA GLU A 518 8.87 2.17 19.04
C GLU A 518 8.22 0.94 19.69
N HIS A 519 8.04 0.93 21.02
CA HIS A 519 7.30 -0.13 21.71
C HIS A 519 5.83 -0.16 21.28
N TYR A 520 5.22 1.01 21.08
CA TYR A 520 3.82 1.15 20.70
C TYR A 520 3.59 1.14 19.19
N ARG A 521 4.63 1.28 18.37
CA ARG A 521 4.53 1.33 16.91
C ARG A 521 3.78 0.15 16.28
N PRO A 522 3.99 -1.13 16.70
CA PRO A 522 3.20 -2.26 16.20
C PRO A 522 1.72 -2.18 16.57
N LEU A 523 1.41 -1.66 17.78
CA LEU A 523 0.03 -1.46 18.24
C LEU A 523 -0.67 -0.38 17.41
N LEU A 524 0.02 0.73 17.12
CA LEU A 524 -0.51 1.80 16.27
C LEU A 524 -0.74 1.28 14.85
N ALA A 525 0.22 0.58 14.25
CA ALA A 525 0.10 0.00 12.91
C ALA A 525 -1.15 -0.90 12.76
N ALA A 526 -1.48 -1.67 13.80
CA ALA A 526 -2.64 -2.56 13.80
C ALA A 526 -4.00 -1.84 13.90
N LEU A 527 -4.01 -0.58 14.35
CA LEU A 527 -5.22 0.24 14.54
C LEU A 527 -5.48 1.24 13.39
N MET A 528 -4.52 1.40 12.48
CA MET A 528 -4.66 2.30 11.34
C MET A 528 -5.66 1.77 10.30
N ARG A 529 -6.34 2.70 9.61
CA ARG A 529 -7.43 2.43 8.65
C ARG A 529 -7.01 2.47 7.19
#